data_AF-A0A6B2DHF5-F1
#
_entry.id   AF-A0A6B2DHF5-F1
#
_cell.length_a   1.000
_cell.length_b   1.000
_cell.length_c   1.000
_cell.angle_alpha   90.00
_cell.angle_beta   90.00
_cell.angle_gamma   90.00
#
_symmetry.space_group_name_H-M   'P 1'
#
loop_
_entity.id
_entity.type
_entity.pdbx_description
1 polymer ?
#
loop_
_entity_poly.entity_id
_entity_poly.type
_entity_poly.pdbx_seq_one_letter_code
_entity_poly.pdbx_strand_id
1 'polypeptide(L)'
;MPPEQPDPLPRIAHPRALLFALPAAGRRWSAGLRAAAAVGLPGAATVLTGHADIALFVTFGAFAVLYGEGRPYRVRARVVLTAAVTLVLAAALGTLAGKVGGEAAVIIVVTIVGVLAVYVVDALRLGPPGALFFALVCGGATVATEAGADPVAIIACTALGGLASAAVSMAGILADKTKPERAAVQRAVAAVEAARDNPTAEARHAAGSSISAAWNAVHDAGHEAGSELATTLIAAHRRFADAAGNPDEATLPLPRPAVGYRLRRSATLRSHAMVTAVRVG
;
A
#
# COMPACT_ATOMS: atom_id res chain seq x y z
N MET A 1 33.50 20.15 -28.02
CA MET A 1 32.59 19.64 -26.97
C MET A 1 33.20 20.00 -25.63
N PRO A 2 32.48 20.67 -24.72
CA PRO A 2 32.94 20.77 -23.34
C PRO A 2 32.98 19.34 -22.72
N PRO A 3 33.97 19.02 -21.88
CA PRO A 3 34.07 17.70 -21.26
C PRO A 3 32.88 17.46 -20.34
N GLU A 4 32.26 16.27 -20.43
CA GLU A 4 31.27 15.80 -19.45
C GLU A 4 31.90 15.86 -18.04
N GLN A 5 31.38 16.74 -17.19
CA GLN A 5 31.72 16.70 -15.78
C GLN A 5 31.15 15.41 -15.19
N PRO A 6 31.98 14.53 -14.61
CA PRO A 6 31.49 13.31 -13.98
C PRO A 6 30.52 13.68 -12.86
N ASP A 7 29.32 13.11 -12.91
CA ASP A 7 28.28 13.31 -11.89
C ASP A 7 28.89 12.97 -10.52
N PRO A 8 28.79 13.86 -9.51
CA PRO A 8 29.40 13.63 -8.21
C PRO A 8 28.86 12.33 -7.61
N LEU A 9 29.77 11.49 -7.10
CA LEU A 9 29.42 10.23 -6.46
C LEU A 9 28.34 10.45 -5.39
N PRO A 10 27.33 9.58 -5.30
CA PRO A 10 26.28 9.71 -4.30
C PRO A 10 26.91 9.75 -2.90
N ARG A 11 26.62 10.82 -2.14
CA ARG A 11 27.10 10.92 -0.76
C ARG A 11 26.49 9.78 0.03
N ILE A 12 27.34 8.94 0.59
CA ILE A 12 26.92 7.90 1.52
C ILE A 12 26.28 8.60 2.72
N ALA A 13 24.97 8.46 2.87
CA ALA A 13 24.24 9.06 3.98
C ALA A 13 24.83 8.56 5.31
N HIS A 14 25.12 9.48 6.23
CA HIS A 14 25.58 9.11 7.56
C HIS A 14 24.57 8.17 8.23
N PRO A 15 25.00 7.15 8.99
CA PRO A 15 24.10 6.19 9.62
C PRO A 15 23.07 6.86 10.55
N ARG A 16 23.44 7.99 11.15
CA ARG A 16 22.52 8.85 11.94
C ARG A 16 21.48 9.55 11.05
N ALA A 17 21.89 10.01 9.87
CA ALA A 17 20.96 10.57 8.91
C ALA A 17 20.00 9.50 8.40
N LEU A 18 20.40 8.23 8.25
CA LEU A 18 19.47 7.15 7.89
C LEU A 18 18.49 6.80 9.03
N LEU A 19 18.95 6.84 10.29
CA LEU A 19 18.10 6.57 11.46
C LEU A 19 17.11 7.70 11.76
N PHE A 20 17.47 8.95 11.48
CA PHE A 20 16.66 10.14 11.76
C PHE A 20 16.15 10.84 10.50
N ALA A 21 16.44 10.33 9.31
CA ALA A 21 15.79 10.76 8.07
C ALA A 21 14.35 10.32 8.15
N LEU A 22 13.52 11.20 8.70
CA LEU A 22 12.12 11.18 8.39
C LEU A 22 12.04 11.44 6.88
N PRO A 23 11.40 10.56 6.11
CA PRO A 23 11.06 10.86 4.73
C PRO A 23 10.41 12.25 4.69
N ALA A 24 10.59 13.00 3.61
CA ALA A 24 9.78 14.19 3.33
C ALA A 24 8.33 13.77 3.05
N ALA A 25 7.69 13.15 4.05
CA ALA A 25 6.32 12.74 4.07
C ALA A 25 5.54 14.01 4.38
N GLY A 26 5.18 14.74 3.33
CA GLY A 26 4.24 15.86 3.43
C GLY A 26 3.03 15.47 4.28
N ARG A 27 2.41 16.46 4.93
CA ARG A 27 1.34 16.37 5.93
C ARG A 27 0.34 15.20 5.70
N ARG A 28 0.63 14.00 6.25
CA ARG A 28 -0.21 12.78 6.17
C ARG A 28 -1.42 12.78 7.13
N TRP A 29 -1.79 13.94 7.66
CA TRP A 29 -2.91 14.09 8.60
C TRP A 29 -4.20 13.48 8.06
N SER A 30 -4.45 13.60 6.75
CA SER A 30 -5.62 13.01 6.12
C SER A 30 -5.64 11.48 6.12
N ALA A 31 -4.48 10.83 6.15
CA ALA A 31 -4.36 9.37 6.25
C ALA A 31 -4.54 8.90 7.69
N GLY A 32 -3.91 9.59 8.64
CA GLY A 32 -4.10 9.36 10.07
C GLY A 32 -5.56 9.50 10.50
N LEU A 33 -6.24 10.57 10.07
CA LEU A 33 -7.68 10.76 10.36
C LEU A 33 -8.55 9.67 9.73
N ARG A 34 -8.24 9.24 8.51
CA ARG A 34 -8.99 8.16 7.84
C ARG A 34 -8.79 6.83 8.53
N ALA A 35 -7.56 6.53 8.97
CA ALA A 35 -7.28 5.33 9.75
C ALA A 35 -7.97 5.38 11.11
N ALA A 36 -7.91 6.52 11.79
CA ALA A 36 -8.60 6.74 13.06
C ALA A 36 -10.12 6.61 12.92
N ALA A 37 -10.73 7.11 11.83
CA ALA A 37 -12.15 6.95 11.57
C ALA A 37 -12.51 5.49 11.22
N ALA A 38 -11.68 4.82 10.40
CA ALA A 38 -11.92 3.44 9.97
C ALA A 38 -11.79 2.42 11.11
N VAL A 39 -10.97 2.70 12.12
CA VAL A 39 -10.86 1.87 13.33
C VAL A 39 -11.84 2.35 14.40
N GLY A 40 -11.89 3.66 14.62
CA GLY A 40 -12.63 4.29 15.71
C GLY A 40 -14.14 4.21 15.55
N LEU A 41 -14.69 4.36 14.33
CA LEU A 41 -16.13 4.25 14.11
C LEU A 41 -16.66 2.84 14.39
N PRO A 42 -16.14 1.77 13.75
CA PRO A 42 -16.64 0.43 14.02
C PRO A 42 -16.25 -0.07 15.41
N GLY A 43 -15.07 0.30 15.93
CA GLY A 43 -14.65 -0.01 17.29
C GLY A 43 -15.53 0.64 18.37
N ALA A 44 -15.82 1.94 18.25
CA ALA A 44 -16.72 2.62 19.17
C ALA A 44 -18.15 2.08 19.06
N ALA A 45 -18.62 1.77 17.84
CA ALA A 45 -19.94 1.14 17.64
C ALA A 45 -20.05 -0.19 18.40
N THR A 46 -19.05 -1.08 18.29
CA THR A 46 -19.06 -2.35 19.03
C THR A 46 -19.07 -2.17 20.55
N VAL A 47 -18.26 -1.24 21.07
CA VAL A 47 -18.21 -0.94 22.50
C VAL A 47 -19.54 -0.37 23.00
N LEU A 48 -20.15 0.55 22.24
CA LEU A 48 -21.44 1.14 22.59
C LEU A 48 -22.59 0.14 22.54
N THR A 49 -22.51 -0.89 21.69
CA THR A 49 -23.48 -2.00 21.69
C THR A 49 -23.26 -3.02 22.81
N GLY A 50 -22.35 -2.76 23.76
CA GLY A 50 -22.08 -3.63 24.90
C GLY A 50 -21.16 -4.80 24.61
N HIS A 51 -20.59 -4.89 23.41
CA HIS A 51 -19.73 -6.00 22.98
C HIS A 51 -18.26 -5.55 22.93
N ALA A 52 -17.74 -5.09 24.08
CA ALA A 52 -16.36 -4.61 24.19
C ALA A 52 -15.32 -5.75 24.04
N ASP A 53 -15.73 -6.97 24.35
CA ASP A 53 -14.97 -8.22 24.22
C ASP A 53 -14.57 -8.54 22.77
N ILE A 54 -15.45 -8.24 21.80
CA ILE A 54 -15.20 -8.51 20.37
C ILE A 54 -14.69 -7.29 19.59
N ALA A 55 -14.63 -6.12 20.23
CA ALA A 55 -14.19 -4.87 19.59
C ALA A 55 -12.78 -4.98 19.01
N LEU A 56 -11.89 -5.73 19.67
CA LEU A 56 -10.53 -5.99 19.17
C LEU A 56 -10.55 -6.71 17.81
N PHE A 57 -11.44 -7.70 17.63
CA PHE A 57 -11.51 -8.46 16.37
C PHE A 57 -12.00 -7.61 15.21
N VAL A 58 -12.83 -6.59 15.48
CA VAL A 58 -13.21 -5.61 14.47
C VAL A 58 -12.01 -4.78 14.00
N THR A 59 -11.07 -4.47 14.90
CA THR A 59 -9.86 -3.73 14.52
C THR A 59 -8.95 -4.51 13.58
N PHE A 60 -8.93 -5.85 13.66
CA PHE A 60 -8.17 -6.71 12.75
C PHE A 60 -8.56 -6.49 11.30
N GLY A 61 -9.87 -6.38 11.03
CA GLY A 61 -10.38 -6.05 9.70
C GLY A 61 -10.14 -4.60 9.30
N ALA A 62 -10.23 -3.69 10.26
CA ALA A 62 -10.08 -2.25 10.01
C ALA A 62 -8.68 -1.87 9.50
N PHE A 63 -7.64 -2.65 9.82
CA PHE A 63 -6.28 -2.47 9.27
C PHE A 63 -6.22 -2.49 7.74
N ALA A 64 -7.22 -3.07 7.06
CA ALA A 64 -7.34 -3.02 5.60
C ALA A 64 -7.28 -1.57 5.04
N VAL A 65 -7.65 -0.56 5.83
CA VAL A 65 -7.75 0.85 5.38
C VAL A 65 -6.38 1.43 5.03
N LEU A 66 -5.32 0.96 5.71
CA LEU A 66 -3.94 1.41 5.52
C LEU A 66 -3.43 1.05 4.11
N TYR A 67 -3.91 -0.04 3.53
CA TYR A 67 -3.50 -0.48 2.19
C TYR A 67 -4.07 0.37 1.06
N GLY A 68 -5.11 1.17 1.35
CA GLY A 68 -5.74 2.05 0.37
C GLY A 68 -5.05 3.40 0.18
N GLU A 69 -4.00 3.72 0.96
CA GLU A 69 -3.41 5.06 0.94
C GLU A 69 -2.70 5.38 -0.38
N GLY A 70 -2.87 6.60 -0.88
CA GLY A 70 -2.16 7.12 -2.06
C GLY A 70 -2.60 6.56 -3.42
N ARG A 71 -3.60 5.67 -3.47
CA ARG A 71 -4.12 5.10 -4.72
C ARG A 71 -5.41 5.79 -5.20
N PRO A 72 -5.63 5.90 -6.53
CA PRO A 72 -6.89 6.38 -7.09
C PRO A 72 -8.07 5.54 -6.62
N TYR A 73 -9.24 6.16 -6.43
CA TYR A 73 -10.39 5.52 -5.79
C TYR A 73 -10.85 4.22 -6.48
N ARG A 74 -10.74 4.13 -7.81
CA ARG A 74 -11.14 2.95 -8.61
C ARG A 74 -10.32 1.70 -8.26
N VAL A 75 -9.01 1.87 -8.05
CA VAL A 75 -8.11 0.78 -7.66
C VAL A 75 -8.09 0.59 -6.15
N ARG A 76 -8.27 1.68 -5.39
CA ARG A 76 -8.29 1.67 -3.92
C ARG A 76 -9.33 0.71 -3.35
N ALA A 77 -10.55 0.70 -3.88
CA ALA A 77 -11.60 -0.21 -3.42
C ALA A 77 -11.18 -1.68 -3.53
N ARG A 78 -10.64 -2.06 -4.70
CA ARG A 78 -10.17 -3.43 -4.93
C ARG A 78 -9.02 -3.79 -4.02
N VAL A 79 -8.05 -2.89 -3.86
CA VAL A 79 -6.88 -3.12 -3.00
C VAL A 79 -7.30 -3.30 -1.53
N VAL A 80 -8.17 -2.43 -1.02
CA VAL A 80 -8.67 -2.51 0.36
C VAL A 80 -9.51 -3.77 0.57
N LEU A 81 -10.38 -4.13 -0.38
CA LEU A 81 -11.17 -5.36 -0.31
C LEU A 81 -10.29 -6.61 -0.38
N THR A 82 -9.31 -6.65 -1.28
CA THR A 82 -8.36 -7.77 -1.32
C THR A 82 -7.60 -7.89 -0.01
N ALA A 83 -7.15 -6.76 0.56
CA ALA A 83 -6.48 -6.75 1.86
C ALA A 83 -7.39 -7.24 2.99
N ALA A 84 -8.66 -6.78 3.02
CA ALA A 84 -9.65 -7.22 3.99
C ALA A 84 -9.92 -8.73 3.91
N VAL A 85 -10.11 -9.27 2.70
CA VAL A 85 -10.30 -10.72 2.49
C VAL A 85 -9.08 -11.49 3.00
N THR A 86 -7.87 -11.03 2.70
CA THR A 86 -6.65 -11.69 3.18
C THR A 86 -6.46 -11.61 4.69
N LEU A 87 -6.91 -10.52 5.34
CA LEU A 87 -6.92 -10.41 6.80
C LEU A 87 -7.94 -11.36 7.42
N VAL A 88 -9.11 -11.51 6.82
CA VAL A 88 -10.14 -12.48 7.25
C VAL A 88 -9.62 -13.91 7.10
N LEU A 89 -8.93 -14.23 6.00
CA LEU A 89 -8.29 -15.54 5.82
C LEU A 89 -7.21 -15.79 6.88
N ALA A 90 -6.37 -14.79 7.15
CA ALA A 90 -5.36 -14.88 8.21
C ALA A 90 -6.00 -15.11 9.59
N ALA A 91 -7.09 -14.41 9.90
CA ALA A 91 -7.85 -14.63 11.14
C ALA A 91 -8.44 -16.05 11.20
N ALA A 92 -9.11 -16.50 10.13
CA ALA A 92 -9.69 -17.85 10.07
C ALA A 92 -8.64 -18.94 10.30
N LEU A 93 -7.47 -18.78 9.69
CA LEU A 93 -6.36 -19.70 9.84
C LEU A 93 -5.75 -19.66 11.25
N GLY A 94 -5.63 -18.48 11.86
CA GLY A 94 -5.26 -18.35 13.27
C GLY A 94 -6.25 -19.06 14.19
N THR A 95 -7.56 -18.91 13.95
CA THR A 95 -8.57 -19.61 14.75
C THR A 95 -8.54 -21.13 14.58
N LEU A 96 -8.26 -21.62 13.37
CA LEU A 96 -8.07 -23.05 13.11
C LEU A 96 -6.86 -23.59 13.89
N ALA A 97 -5.75 -22.85 13.87
CA ALA A 97 -4.56 -23.20 14.65
C ALA A 97 -4.87 -23.28 16.16
N GLY A 98 -5.57 -22.28 16.71
CA GLY A 98 -5.96 -22.27 18.12
C GLY A 98 -6.92 -23.41 18.52
N LYS A 99 -7.78 -23.89 17.60
CA LYS A 99 -8.70 -25.03 17.87
C LYS A 99 -8.00 -26.40 17.86
N VAL A 100 -7.03 -26.61 16.96
CA VAL A 100 -6.45 -27.94 16.71
C VAL A 100 -5.61 -28.43 17.88
N GLY A 101 -5.04 -27.53 18.69
CA GLY A 101 -4.38 -27.90 19.95
C GLY A 101 -3.27 -28.94 19.77
N GLY A 102 -2.14 -28.52 19.20
CA GLY A 102 -0.95 -29.36 19.05
C GLY A 102 0.20 -28.60 18.38
N GLU A 103 1.32 -28.43 19.10
CA GLU A 103 2.43 -27.55 18.70
C GLU A 103 2.89 -27.75 17.26
N ALA A 104 3.06 -29.00 16.82
CA ALA A 104 3.54 -29.30 15.46
C ALA A 104 2.54 -28.95 14.34
N ALA A 105 1.24 -29.20 14.55
CA ALA A 105 0.20 -28.90 13.56
C ALA A 105 -0.05 -27.38 13.47
N VAL A 106 0.02 -26.69 14.62
CA VAL A 106 -0.05 -25.24 14.72
C VAL A 106 1.10 -24.59 13.96
N ILE A 107 2.34 -25.05 14.18
CA ILE A 107 3.53 -24.52 13.51
C ILE A 107 3.43 -24.68 11.98
N ILE A 108 3.00 -25.85 11.49
CA ILE A 108 2.90 -26.11 10.04
C ILE A 108 1.81 -25.24 9.40
N VAL A 109 0.63 -25.16 10.01
CA VAL A 109 -0.48 -24.35 9.49
C VAL A 109 -0.11 -22.87 9.51
N VAL A 110 0.43 -22.36 10.62
CA VAL A 110 0.86 -20.95 10.74
C VAL A 110 1.99 -20.63 9.77
N THR A 111 2.93 -21.55 9.53
CA THR A 111 4.03 -21.35 8.56
C THR A 111 3.52 -21.28 7.13
N ILE A 112 2.68 -22.22 6.70
CA ILE A 112 2.09 -22.22 5.34
C ILE A 112 1.29 -20.94 5.11
N VAL A 113 0.55 -20.49 6.13
CA VAL A 113 -0.28 -19.30 6.08
C VAL A 113 0.57 -18.03 6.07
N GLY A 114 1.62 -17.97 6.87
CA GLY A 114 2.60 -16.90 6.87
C GLY A 114 3.26 -16.76 5.50
N VAL A 115 3.68 -17.87 4.88
CA VAL A 115 4.24 -17.90 3.53
C VAL A 115 3.22 -17.42 2.49
N LEU A 116 1.96 -17.87 2.57
CA LEU A 116 0.91 -17.45 1.65
C LEU A 116 0.57 -15.96 1.81
N ALA A 117 0.52 -15.46 3.04
CA ALA A 117 0.28 -14.05 3.34
C ALA A 117 1.43 -13.17 2.82
N VAL A 118 2.68 -13.57 3.08
CA VAL A 118 3.87 -12.88 2.55
C VAL A 118 3.87 -12.91 1.02
N TYR A 119 3.54 -14.04 0.40
CA TYR A 119 3.41 -14.15 -1.05
C TYR A 119 2.36 -13.18 -1.61
N VAL A 120 1.18 -13.09 -0.99
CA VAL A 120 0.11 -12.20 -1.45
C VAL A 120 0.50 -10.73 -1.27
N VAL A 121 1.15 -10.38 -0.16
CA VAL A 121 1.62 -9.02 0.11
C VAL A 121 2.70 -8.58 -0.86
N ASP A 122 3.68 -9.45 -1.11
CA ASP A 122 4.78 -9.21 -2.05
C ASP A 122 4.25 -9.16 -3.50
N ALA A 123 3.36 -10.08 -3.88
CA ALA A 123 2.72 -10.10 -5.20
C ALA A 123 1.90 -8.85 -5.48
N LEU A 124 1.20 -8.31 -4.47
CA LEU A 124 0.39 -7.10 -4.61
C LEU A 124 1.21 -5.79 -4.53
N ARG A 125 2.51 -5.86 -4.20
CA ARG A 125 3.39 -4.69 -3.96
C ARG A 125 2.69 -3.65 -3.09
N LEU A 126 2.10 -4.13 -2.00
CA LEU A 126 1.48 -3.28 -1.00
C LEU A 126 2.63 -2.56 -0.29
N GLY A 127 2.66 -1.23 -0.34
CA GLY A 127 3.70 -0.43 0.32
C GLY A 127 3.70 -0.62 1.85
N PRO A 128 4.52 0.13 2.60
CA PRO A 128 4.58 0.06 4.07
C PRO A 128 3.17 0.29 4.64
N PRO A 129 2.50 -0.76 5.17
CA PRO A 129 2.89 -1.56 6.35
C PRO A 129 3.13 -3.07 6.09
N GLY A 130 3.20 -3.50 4.83
CA GLY A 130 3.68 -4.84 4.44
C GLY A 130 2.94 -6.02 5.08
N ALA A 131 3.67 -7.07 5.46
CA ALA A 131 3.12 -8.34 5.93
C ALA A 131 2.73 -8.36 7.43
N LEU A 132 3.11 -7.31 8.18
CA LEU A 132 3.04 -7.29 9.64
C LEU A 132 1.61 -7.43 10.17
N PHE A 133 0.64 -6.77 9.54
CA PHE A 133 -0.76 -6.85 9.99
C PHE A 133 -1.35 -8.24 9.77
N PHE A 134 -0.93 -8.97 8.74
CA PHE A 134 -1.40 -10.34 8.52
C PHE A 134 -0.88 -11.28 9.60
N ALA A 135 0.41 -11.18 9.94
CA ALA A 135 1.00 -11.94 11.04
C ALA A 135 0.34 -11.58 12.39
N LEU A 136 0.11 -10.28 12.64
CA LEU A 136 -0.55 -9.80 13.86
C LEU A 136 -1.97 -10.34 13.99
N VAL A 137 -2.76 -10.28 12.93
CA VAL A 137 -4.15 -10.78 12.92
C VAL A 137 -4.20 -12.29 13.06
N CYS A 138 -3.30 -13.02 12.38
CA CYS A 138 -3.19 -14.47 12.52
C CYS A 138 -2.85 -14.86 13.97
N GLY A 139 -1.77 -14.30 14.53
CA GLY A 139 -1.34 -14.60 15.90
C GLY A 139 -2.37 -14.18 16.95
N GLY A 140 -2.98 -13.00 16.79
CA GLY A 140 -4.05 -12.52 17.67
C GLY A 140 -5.28 -13.41 17.64
N ALA A 141 -5.67 -13.92 16.47
CA ALA A 141 -6.78 -14.87 16.33
C ALA A 141 -6.47 -16.25 16.96
N THR A 142 -5.22 -16.73 16.85
CA THR A 142 -4.77 -17.96 17.51
C THR A 142 -4.92 -17.85 19.03
N VAL A 143 -4.29 -16.83 19.63
CA VAL A 143 -4.30 -16.62 21.08
C VAL A 143 -5.73 -16.39 21.61
N ALA A 144 -6.54 -15.62 20.88
CA ALA A 144 -7.94 -15.41 21.25
C ALA A 144 -8.74 -16.70 21.26
N THR A 145 -8.51 -17.60 20.29
CA THR A 145 -9.19 -18.89 20.21
C THR A 145 -8.72 -19.84 21.30
N GLU A 146 -7.43 -19.87 21.62
CA GLU A 146 -6.88 -20.63 22.76
C GLU A 146 -7.44 -20.15 24.10
N ALA A 147 -7.68 -18.85 24.23
CA ALA A 147 -8.34 -18.25 25.39
C ALA A 147 -9.86 -18.50 25.45
N GLY A 148 -10.43 -19.22 24.48
CA GLY A 148 -11.84 -19.63 24.45
C GLY A 148 -12.79 -18.67 23.72
N ALA A 149 -12.28 -17.68 22.98
CA ALA A 149 -13.13 -16.83 22.14
C ALA A 149 -13.70 -17.64 20.97
N ASP A 150 -14.97 -17.37 20.61
CA ASP A 150 -15.62 -18.06 19.51
C ASP A 150 -14.99 -17.69 18.14
N PRO A 151 -14.49 -18.67 17.38
CA PRO A 151 -13.88 -18.43 16.08
C PRO A 151 -14.82 -17.83 15.04
N VAL A 152 -16.12 -18.12 15.10
CA VAL A 152 -17.09 -17.53 14.19
C VAL A 152 -17.21 -16.03 14.48
N ALA A 153 -17.28 -15.64 15.75
CA ALA A 153 -17.25 -14.24 16.16
C ALA A 153 -15.98 -13.50 15.70
N ILE A 154 -14.79 -14.10 15.83
CA ILE A 154 -13.52 -13.50 15.38
C ILE A 154 -13.55 -13.21 13.88
N ILE A 155 -13.94 -14.21 13.07
CA ILE A 155 -13.99 -14.09 11.60
C ILE A 155 -15.05 -13.07 11.18
N ALA A 156 -16.25 -13.12 11.77
CA ALA A 156 -17.35 -12.20 11.45
C ALA A 156 -16.99 -10.75 11.81
N CYS A 157 -16.41 -10.52 12.98
CA CYS A 157 -15.97 -9.18 13.41
C CYS A 157 -14.85 -8.66 12.52
N THR A 158 -13.88 -9.51 12.15
CA THR A 158 -12.81 -9.14 11.20
C THR A 158 -13.41 -8.77 9.83
N ALA A 159 -14.40 -9.52 9.35
CA ALA A 159 -15.07 -9.21 8.09
C ALA A 159 -15.83 -7.87 8.16
N LEU A 160 -16.55 -7.60 9.26
CA LEU A 160 -17.24 -6.33 9.50
C LEU A 160 -16.27 -5.14 9.54
N GLY A 161 -15.14 -5.27 10.23
CA GLY A 161 -14.08 -4.26 10.26
C GLY A 161 -13.49 -4.01 8.86
N GLY A 162 -13.31 -5.06 8.07
CA GLY A 162 -12.86 -4.96 6.68
C GLY A 162 -13.85 -4.22 5.77
N LEU A 163 -15.14 -4.50 5.92
CA LEU A 163 -16.21 -3.81 5.19
C LEU A 163 -16.31 -2.34 5.61
N ALA A 164 -16.25 -2.05 6.91
CA ALA A 164 -16.24 -0.68 7.43
C ALA A 164 -15.02 0.10 6.91
N SER A 165 -13.86 -0.53 6.88
CA SER A 165 -12.64 0.03 6.28
C SER A 165 -12.78 0.32 4.78
N ALA A 166 -13.42 -0.58 4.03
CA ALA A 166 -13.72 -0.34 2.62
C ALA A 166 -14.67 0.85 2.44
N ALA A 167 -15.72 0.94 3.26
CA ALA A 167 -16.67 2.04 3.25
C ALA A 167 -16.00 3.39 3.60
N VAL A 168 -15.22 3.46 4.68
CA VAL A 168 -14.49 4.67 5.09
C VAL A 168 -13.40 5.03 4.07
N SER A 169 -12.74 4.03 3.47
CA SER A 169 -11.79 4.28 2.39
C SER A 169 -12.44 4.93 1.19
N MET A 170 -13.68 4.56 0.90
CA MET A 170 -14.47 5.08 -0.21
C MET A 170 -15.23 6.37 0.13
N ALA A 171 -15.42 6.72 1.41
CA ALA A 171 -16.10 7.95 1.82
C ALA A 171 -15.47 9.23 1.22
N GLY A 172 -14.17 9.20 0.92
CA GLY A 172 -13.48 10.31 0.24
C GLY A 172 -13.99 10.61 -1.19
N ILE A 173 -14.65 9.66 -1.86
CA ILE A 173 -15.29 9.87 -3.17
C ILE A 173 -16.34 10.98 -3.10
N LEU A 174 -17.06 11.07 -1.98
CA LEU A 174 -18.13 12.06 -1.80
C LEU A 174 -17.57 13.47 -1.69
N ALA A 175 -16.34 13.62 -1.18
CA ALA A 175 -15.71 14.92 -0.98
C ALA A 175 -15.01 15.44 -2.25
N ASP A 176 -14.34 14.57 -3.01
CA ASP A 176 -13.77 14.89 -4.33
C ASP A 176 -13.23 13.62 -5.00
N LYS A 177 -13.75 13.29 -6.18
CA LYS A 177 -13.35 12.10 -6.96
C LYS A 177 -11.94 12.20 -7.54
N THR A 178 -11.41 13.42 -7.76
CA THR A 178 -10.15 13.68 -8.48
C THR A 178 -8.98 14.07 -7.58
N LYS A 179 -9.23 14.30 -6.28
CA LYS A 179 -8.21 14.68 -5.28
C LYS A 179 -6.92 13.85 -5.31
N PRO A 180 -6.95 12.50 -5.36
CA PRO A 180 -5.72 11.71 -5.32
C PRO A 180 -4.85 11.90 -6.56
N GLU A 181 -5.47 12.05 -7.74
CA GLU A 181 -4.76 12.28 -9.00
C GLU A 181 -4.16 13.69 -9.04
N ARG A 182 -4.97 14.71 -8.68
CA ARG A 182 -4.54 16.10 -8.62
C ARG A 182 -3.37 16.28 -7.67
N ALA A 183 -3.42 15.68 -6.48
CA ALA A 183 -2.34 15.73 -5.50
C ALA A 183 -1.07 15.01 -5.99
N ALA A 184 -1.20 13.95 -6.79
CA ALA A 184 -0.05 13.26 -7.39
C ALA A 184 0.62 14.11 -8.48
N VAL A 185 -0.17 14.71 -9.37
CA VAL A 185 0.33 15.61 -10.42
C VAL A 185 0.98 16.86 -9.80
N GLN A 186 0.34 17.49 -8.81
CA GLN A 186 0.92 18.64 -8.10
C GLN A 186 2.24 18.31 -7.40
N ARG A 187 2.35 17.13 -6.78
CA ARG A 187 3.62 16.66 -6.19
C ARG A 187 4.70 16.45 -7.24
N ALA A 188 4.35 15.91 -8.41
CA ALA A 188 5.29 15.73 -9.50
C ALA A 188 5.80 17.07 -10.02
N VAL A 189 4.91 18.03 -10.27
CA VAL A 189 5.29 19.40 -10.69
C VAL A 189 6.23 20.03 -9.67
N ALA A 190 5.87 20.00 -8.38
CA ALA A 190 6.70 20.60 -7.33
C ALA A 190 8.10 19.95 -7.23
N ALA A 191 8.19 18.64 -7.39
CA ALA A 191 9.47 17.93 -7.35
C ALA A 191 10.36 18.25 -8.57
N VAL A 192 9.77 18.42 -9.76
CA VAL A 192 10.50 18.83 -10.97
C VAL A 192 11.02 20.25 -10.83
N GLU A 193 10.20 21.19 -10.36
CA GLU A 193 10.64 22.57 -10.13
C GLU A 193 11.76 22.62 -9.06
N ALA A 194 11.65 21.85 -7.97
CA ALA A 194 12.70 21.74 -6.96
C ALA A 194 14.01 21.14 -7.51
N ALA A 195 13.93 20.15 -8.40
CA ALA A 195 15.10 19.57 -9.07
C ALA A 195 15.74 20.54 -10.06
N ARG A 196 14.96 21.45 -10.67
CA ARG A 196 15.48 22.53 -11.51
C ARG A 196 16.22 23.57 -10.67
N ASP A 197 15.62 23.98 -9.57
CA ASP A 197 16.19 25.01 -8.70
C ASP A 197 17.44 24.51 -7.95
N ASN A 198 17.54 23.20 -7.66
CA ASN A 198 18.69 22.59 -7.03
C ASN A 198 19.03 21.21 -7.65
N PRO A 199 19.90 21.14 -8.69
CA PRO A 199 20.10 19.96 -9.54
C PRO A 199 20.98 18.86 -8.89
N THR A 200 20.60 18.43 -7.70
CA THR A 200 21.21 17.31 -6.98
C THR A 200 20.70 15.96 -7.49
N ALA A 201 21.51 14.91 -7.37
CA ALA A 201 21.10 13.53 -7.70
C ALA A 201 19.86 13.09 -6.91
N GLU A 202 19.75 13.49 -5.64
CA GLU A 202 18.57 13.23 -4.80
C GLU A 202 17.32 13.93 -5.32
N ALA A 203 17.42 15.21 -5.71
CA ALA A 203 16.29 15.95 -6.26
C ALA A 203 15.85 15.40 -7.64
N ARG A 204 16.81 15.02 -8.50
CA ARG A 204 16.52 14.34 -9.78
C ARG A 204 15.79 13.01 -9.55
N HIS A 205 16.26 12.19 -8.60
CA HIS A 205 15.62 10.92 -8.25
C HIS A 205 14.21 11.13 -7.64
N ALA A 206 14.04 12.11 -6.77
CA ALA A 206 12.75 12.49 -6.19
C ALA A 206 11.77 12.95 -7.28
N ALA A 207 12.22 13.76 -8.25
CA ALA A 207 11.44 14.17 -9.40
C ALA A 207 11.02 12.96 -10.27
N GLY A 208 11.95 12.09 -10.65
CA GLY A 208 11.65 10.89 -11.46
C GLY A 208 10.67 9.93 -10.78
N SER A 209 10.84 9.70 -9.47
CA SER A 209 9.91 8.85 -8.69
C SER A 209 8.52 9.48 -8.56
N SER A 210 8.43 10.81 -8.40
CA SER A 210 7.17 11.53 -8.31
C SER A 210 6.41 11.58 -9.64
N ILE A 211 7.10 11.78 -10.77
CA ILE A 211 6.55 11.69 -12.13
C ILE A 211 6.00 10.29 -12.38
N SER A 212 6.79 9.26 -12.06
CA SER A 212 6.36 7.86 -12.20
C SER A 212 5.10 7.58 -11.36
N ALA A 213 5.05 8.08 -10.13
CA ALA A 213 3.88 7.95 -9.26
C ALA A 213 2.65 8.68 -9.81
N ALA A 214 2.82 9.87 -10.39
CA ALA A 214 1.73 10.63 -11.02
C ALA A 214 1.20 9.92 -12.27
N TRP A 215 2.07 9.38 -13.12
CA TRP A 215 1.65 8.58 -14.29
C TRP A 215 0.87 7.35 -13.87
N ASN A 216 1.30 6.67 -12.81
CA ASN A 216 0.55 5.54 -12.26
C ASN A 216 -0.85 5.95 -11.79
N ALA A 217 -0.97 7.10 -11.10
CA ALA A 217 -2.26 7.59 -10.61
C ALA A 217 -3.22 7.97 -11.76
N VAL A 218 -2.73 8.65 -12.80
CA VAL A 218 -3.53 9.06 -13.96
C VAL A 218 -3.99 7.84 -14.77
N HIS A 219 -3.11 6.85 -14.99
CA HIS A 219 -3.46 5.60 -15.67
C HIS A 219 -4.44 4.74 -14.86
N ASP A 220 -4.22 4.58 -13.55
CA ASP A 220 -5.11 3.80 -12.67
C ASP A 220 -6.50 4.45 -12.54
N ALA A 221 -6.61 5.77 -12.73
CA ALA A 221 -7.88 6.49 -12.81
C ALA A 221 -8.62 6.25 -14.14
N GLY A 222 -7.88 5.98 -15.21
CA GLY A 222 -8.39 5.84 -16.57
C GLY A 222 -8.73 7.18 -17.21
N HIS A 223 -7.99 8.24 -16.88
CA HIS A 223 -8.14 9.53 -17.55
C HIS A 223 -7.71 9.43 -19.01
N GLU A 224 -8.46 10.10 -19.88
CA GLU A 224 -8.09 10.23 -21.29
C GLU A 224 -6.81 11.05 -21.44
N ALA A 225 -6.06 10.77 -22.51
CA ALA A 225 -4.79 11.43 -22.82
C ALA A 225 -4.93 12.96 -22.95
N GLY A 226 -6.13 13.47 -23.24
CA GLY A 226 -6.45 14.90 -23.34
C GLY A 226 -6.94 15.58 -22.05
N SER A 227 -6.99 14.87 -20.91
CA SER A 227 -7.41 15.48 -19.64
C SER A 227 -6.44 16.59 -19.19
N GLU A 228 -6.94 17.59 -18.47
CA GLU A 228 -6.13 18.69 -17.92
C GLU A 228 -4.97 18.17 -17.05
N LEU A 229 -5.24 17.10 -16.28
CA LEU A 229 -4.22 16.42 -15.46
C LEU A 229 -3.16 15.71 -16.30
N ALA A 230 -3.55 15.02 -17.37
CA ALA A 230 -2.60 14.38 -18.29
C ALA A 230 -1.75 15.43 -19.01
N THR A 231 -2.35 16.52 -19.47
CA THR A 231 -1.66 17.62 -20.14
C THR A 231 -0.63 18.28 -19.23
N THR A 232 -1.02 18.57 -17.98
CA THR A 232 -0.11 19.12 -16.95
C THR A 232 1.05 18.17 -16.65
N LEU A 233 0.78 16.87 -16.55
CA LEU A 233 1.81 15.87 -16.29
C LEU A 233 2.77 15.69 -17.47
N ILE A 234 2.27 15.72 -18.71
CA ILE A 234 3.10 15.71 -19.93
C ILE A 234 4.04 16.93 -19.94
N ALA A 235 3.52 18.12 -19.61
CA ALA A 235 4.33 19.32 -19.54
C ALA A 235 5.44 19.21 -18.47
N ALA A 236 5.11 18.70 -17.28
CA ALA A 236 6.10 18.47 -16.22
C ALA A 236 7.15 17.42 -16.59
N HIS A 237 6.74 16.34 -17.27
CA HIS A 237 7.64 15.29 -17.73
C HIS A 237 8.61 15.78 -18.80
N ARG A 238 8.14 16.59 -19.76
CA ARG A 238 9.02 17.24 -20.76
C ARG A 238 10.04 18.15 -20.10
N ARG A 239 9.63 19.01 -19.17
CA ARG A 239 10.55 19.88 -18.40
C ARG A 239 11.62 19.09 -17.66
N PHE A 240 11.28 17.92 -17.13
CA PHE A 240 12.22 17.03 -16.47
C PHE A 240 13.22 16.40 -17.45
N ALA A 241 12.72 15.88 -18.58
CA ALA A 241 13.56 15.29 -19.63
C ALA A 241 14.52 16.32 -20.25
N ASP A 242 14.04 17.55 -20.49
CA ASP A 242 14.85 18.66 -20.99
C ASP A 242 15.99 19.01 -20.01
N ALA A 243 15.72 18.96 -18.69
CA ALA A 243 16.72 19.22 -17.66
C ALA A 243 17.73 18.08 -17.51
N ALA A 244 17.35 16.84 -17.82
CA ALA A 244 18.22 15.68 -17.74
C ALA A 244 19.08 15.46 -19.00
N GLY A 245 18.69 16.03 -20.14
CA GLY A 245 19.42 15.93 -21.41
C GLY A 245 19.47 14.51 -22.02
N ASN A 246 18.65 13.58 -21.52
CA ASN A 246 18.62 12.18 -21.98
C ASN A 246 17.33 11.89 -22.78
N PRO A 247 17.42 11.48 -24.06
CA PRO A 247 16.25 11.16 -24.88
C PRO A 247 15.41 9.99 -24.34
N ASP A 248 16.00 9.07 -23.57
CA ASP A 248 15.25 7.95 -22.97
C ASP A 248 14.24 8.44 -21.92
N GLU A 249 14.56 9.51 -21.19
CA GLU A 249 13.67 10.12 -20.20
C GLU A 249 12.54 10.95 -20.80
N ALA A 250 12.61 11.25 -22.10
CA ALA A 250 11.53 11.91 -22.85
C ALA A 250 10.43 10.92 -23.29
N THR A 251 10.67 9.61 -23.17
CA THR A 251 9.73 8.58 -23.58
C THR A 251 8.60 8.45 -22.56
N LEU A 252 7.37 8.74 -22.98
CA LEU A 252 6.20 8.62 -22.12
C LEU A 252 5.99 7.17 -21.66
N PRO A 253 5.80 6.92 -20.35
CA PRO A 253 5.61 5.58 -19.84
C PRO A 253 4.31 4.98 -20.36
N LEU A 254 4.38 3.75 -20.87
CA LEU A 254 3.23 3.01 -21.35
C LEU A 254 2.20 2.77 -20.22
N PRO A 255 0.90 2.64 -20.57
CA PRO A 255 -0.14 2.32 -19.60
C PRO A 255 0.17 1.07 -18.82
N ARG A 256 -0.09 1.10 -17.50
CA ARG A 256 0.10 -0.08 -16.67
C ARG A 256 -0.87 -1.19 -17.10
N PRO A 257 -0.38 -2.44 -17.28
CA PRO A 257 -1.26 -3.56 -17.53
C PRO A 257 -2.14 -3.84 -16.29
N ALA A 258 -3.37 -4.29 -16.55
CA ALA A 258 -4.39 -4.50 -15.52
C ALA A 258 -3.94 -5.44 -14.39
N VAL A 259 -4.53 -5.27 -13.20
CA VAL A 259 -4.24 -6.06 -11.99
C VAL A 259 -4.38 -7.57 -12.22
N GLY A 260 -5.38 -8.01 -13.00
CA GLY A 260 -5.56 -9.42 -13.35
C GLY A 260 -4.45 -9.99 -14.24
N TYR A 261 -3.96 -9.19 -15.20
CA TYR A 261 -2.80 -9.57 -16.01
C TYR A 261 -1.54 -9.71 -15.16
N ARG A 262 -1.36 -8.81 -14.18
CA ARG A 262 -0.24 -8.87 -13.24
C ARG A 262 -0.32 -10.09 -12.33
N LEU A 263 -1.46 -10.39 -11.73
CA LEU A 263 -1.67 -11.61 -10.92
C LEU A 263 -1.40 -12.87 -11.73
N ARG A 264 -1.96 -12.97 -12.94
CA ARG A 264 -1.76 -14.11 -13.85
C ARG A 264 -0.30 -14.28 -14.27
N ARG A 265 0.40 -13.17 -14.56
CA ARG A 265 1.83 -13.18 -14.91
C ARG A 265 2.73 -13.47 -13.72
N SER A 266 2.29 -13.12 -12.50
CA SER A 266 3.04 -13.38 -11.25
C SER A 266 2.90 -14.82 -10.76
N ALA A 267 1.88 -15.55 -11.24
CA ALA A 267 1.63 -16.95 -10.91
C ALA A 267 2.61 -17.95 -11.55
N THR A 268 3.56 -17.48 -12.37
CA THR A 268 4.59 -18.36 -12.95
C THR A 268 5.68 -18.68 -11.92
N LEU A 269 6.11 -19.95 -11.85
CA LEU A 269 7.13 -20.45 -10.91
C LEU A 269 8.49 -19.72 -10.95
N ARG A 270 8.79 -18.96 -12.02
CA ARG A 270 10.02 -18.15 -12.17
C ARG A 270 9.84 -16.67 -11.80
N SER A 271 8.71 -16.31 -11.20
CA SER A 271 8.42 -14.96 -10.74
C SER A 271 9.28 -14.61 -9.54
N HIS A 272 9.83 -13.39 -9.53
CA HIS A 272 10.59 -12.87 -8.38
C HIS A 272 9.78 -12.97 -7.08
N ALA A 273 8.45 -12.81 -7.12
CA ALA A 273 7.56 -12.96 -5.96
C ALA A 273 7.45 -14.41 -5.46
N MET A 274 7.47 -15.40 -6.37
CA MET A 274 7.48 -16.82 -6.00
C MET A 274 8.83 -17.19 -5.36
N VAL A 275 9.93 -16.68 -5.90
CA VAL A 275 11.28 -16.92 -5.37
C VAL A 275 11.47 -16.27 -4.00
N THR A 276 10.93 -15.06 -3.77
CA THR A 276 10.95 -14.44 -2.44
C THR A 276 10.13 -15.26 -1.44
N ALA A 277 8.92 -15.67 -1.80
CA ALA A 277 8.06 -16.45 -0.91
C ALA A 277 8.67 -17.81 -0.54
N VAL A 278 9.34 -18.49 -1.49
CA VAL A 278 10.05 -19.76 -1.25
C VAL A 278 11.30 -19.58 -0.37
N ARG A 279 11.90 -18.39 -0.28
CA ARG A 279 13.04 -18.12 0.62
C ARG A 279 12.63 -17.79 2.06
N VAL A 280 11.38 -17.43 2.28
CA VAL A 280 10.86 -17.07 3.61
C VAL A 280 10.21 -18.26 4.32
N GLY A 281 9.71 -19.24 3.57
CA GLY A 281 9.27 -20.54 4.11
C GLY A 281 10.42 -21.52 4.25
#